data_AF-A0A7W7CDD8-F1
#
_entry.id   AF-A0A7W7CDD8-F1
#
_cell.length_a   1.000
_cell.length_b   1.000
_cell.length_c   1.000
_cell.angle_alpha   90.00
_cell.angle_beta   90.00
_cell.angle_gamma   90.00
#
_symmetry.space_group_name_H-M   'P 1'
#
loop_
_entity.id
_entity.type
_entity.pdbx_description
1 polymer ?
#
loop_
_entity_poly.entity_id
_entity_poly.type
_entity_poly.pdbx_seq_one_letter_code
_entity_poly.pdbx_strand_id
1 'polypeptide(L)'
;MHTQGNGGDVVSVNFSQLANSSESLSNRANALERHMHELDGSLAYLRNTWYQSGSAAGAQAQQAENDLRAAIGEMVAVIRNFSANTGKAMTDQMAMERTNANLFPGG
;
A
#
# COMPACT_ATOMS: atom_id res chain seq x y z
N MET A 1 -16.54 -47.29 1.00
CA MET A 1 -16.43 -46.17 1.98
C MET A 1 -15.21 -45.34 1.60
N HIS A 2 -15.42 -44.22 0.92
CA HIS A 2 -14.39 -43.19 0.70
C HIS A 2 -15.00 -41.87 1.18
N THR A 3 -14.65 -41.45 2.39
CA THR A 3 -14.97 -40.12 2.91
C THR A 3 -13.88 -39.18 2.39
N GLN A 4 -14.23 -38.50 1.30
CA GLN A 4 -13.42 -37.52 0.61
C GLN A 4 -13.29 -36.25 1.46
N GLY A 5 -12.03 -35.87 1.72
CA GLY A 5 -11.56 -34.48 1.69
C GLY A 5 -12.02 -33.57 2.82
N ASN A 6 -11.06 -33.23 3.69
CA ASN A 6 -11.02 -32.00 4.48
C ASN A 6 -11.95 -30.92 3.94
N GLY A 7 -12.90 -30.49 4.77
CA GLY A 7 -13.58 -29.21 4.61
C GLY A 7 -12.50 -28.13 4.59
N GLY A 8 -12.05 -27.79 3.39
CA GLY A 8 -11.30 -26.58 3.16
C GLY A 8 -12.21 -25.46 3.61
N ASP A 9 -11.88 -24.87 4.75
CA ASP A 9 -12.44 -23.62 5.21
C ASP A 9 -12.34 -22.68 4.01
N VAL A 10 -13.44 -22.52 3.29
CA VAL A 10 -13.48 -21.63 2.14
C VAL A 10 -13.33 -20.27 2.78
N VAL A 11 -12.11 -19.75 2.81
CA VAL A 11 -11.83 -18.38 3.21
C VAL A 11 -12.60 -17.53 2.21
N SER A 12 -13.83 -17.19 2.58
CA SER A 12 -14.69 -16.30 1.83
C SER A 12 -14.08 -14.93 1.98
N VAL A 13 -13.16 -14.61 1.06
CA VAL A 13 -12.54 -13.29 1.00
C VAL A 13 -13.65 -12.32 0.65
N ASN A 14 -14.01 -11.45 1.59
CA ASN A 14 -14.92 -10.35 1.30
C ASN A 14 -14.17 -9.31 0.46
N PHE A 15 -14.19 -9.49 -0.86
CA PHE A 15 -13.51 -8.63 -1.82
C PHE A 15 -13.96 -7.17 -1.74
N SER A 16 -15.22 -6.92 -1.35
CA SER A 16 -15.72 -5.54 -1.15
C SER A 16 -15.06 -4.85 0.06
N GLN A 17 -14.90 -5.56 1.17
CA GLN A 17 -14.17 -5.04 2.33
C GLN A 17 -12.68 -4.88 2.01
N LEU A 18 -12.09 -5.84 1.31
CA LEU A 18 -10.69 -5.78 0.91
C LEU A 18 -10.43 -4.60 -0.04
N ALA A 19 -11.32 -4.33 -0.99
CA ALA A 19 -11.24 -3.16 -1.87
C ALA A 19 -11.33 -1.84 -1.09
N ASN A 20 -12.31 -1.71 -0.18
CA ASN A 20 -12.44 -0.53 0.68
C ASN A 20 -11.21 -0.30 1.56
N SER A 21 -10.64 -1.37 2.11
CA SER A 21 -9.40 -1.30 2.89
C SER A 21 -8.21 -0.87 2.04
N SER A 22 -8.07 -1.39 0.82
CA SER A 22 -7.01 -0.99 -0.12
C SER A 22 -7.13 0.46 -0.56
N GLU A 23 -8.35 0.94 -0.85
CA GLU A 23 -8.59 2.35 -1.16
C GLU A 23 -8.25 3.26 0.03
N SER A 24 -8.68 2.90 1.23
CA SER A 24 -8.32 3.62 2.46
C SER A 24 -6.81 3.68 2.67
N LEU A 25 -6.11 2.58 2.40
CA LEU A 25 -4.65 2.51 2.51
C LEU A 25 -3.96 3.40 1.45
N SER A 26 -4.46 3.40 0.22
CA SER A 26 -3.98 4.30 -0.85
C SER A 26 -4.17 5.78 -0.48
N ASN A 27 -5.33 6.14 0.07
CA ASN A 27 -5.60 7.48 0.55
C ASN A 27 -4.65 7.91 1.68
N ARG A 28 -4.33 7.00 2.60
CA ARG A 28 -3.33 7.22 3.66
C ARG A 28 -1.92 7.38 3.09
N ALA A 29 -1.55 6.61 2.08
CA ALA A 29 -0.26 6.75 1.40
C ALA A 29 -0.13 8.14 0.72
N ASN A 30 -1.17 8.58 0.02
CA ASN A 30 -1.19 9.91 -0.58
C ASN A 30 -1.15 11.04 0.47
N ALA A 31 -1.76 10.84 1.65
CA ALA A 31 -1.64 11.77 2.77
C ALA A 31 -0.21 11.81 3.33
N LEU A 32 0.45 10.65 3.45
CA LEU A 32 1.83 10.54 3.91
C LEU A 32 2.81 11.25 2.95
N GLU A 33 2.64 11.11 1.64
CA GLU A 33 3.43 11.86 0.64
C GLU A 33 3.26 13.38 0.82
N ARG A 34 2.04 13.86 1.04
CA ARG A 34 1.78 15.29 1.30
C ARG A 34 2.45 15.78 2.57
N HIS A 35 2.34 15.04 3.67
CA HIS A 35 3.02 15.38 4.92
C HIS A 35 4.55 15.39 4.78
N MET A 36 5.12 14.57 3.89
CA MET A 36 6.54 14.65 3.57
C MET A 36 6.92 15.89 2.78
N HIS A 37 6.09 16.34 1.85
CA HIS A 37 6.32 17.61 1.18
C HIS A 37 6.21 18.80 2.14
N GLU A 38 5.29 18.76 3.10
CA GLU A 38 5.18 19.75 4.16
C GLU A 38 6.43 19.74 5.06
N LEU A 39 6.88 18.55 5.48
CA LEU A 39 8.10 18.39 6.26
C LEU A 39 9.31 18.94 5.50
N ASP A 40 9.46 18.61 4.22
CA ASP A 40 10.52 19.15 3.34
C ASP A 40 10.56 20.67 3.34
N GLY A 41 9.39 21.30 3.18
CA GLY A 41 9.26 22.75 3.21
C GLY A 41 9.67 23.35 4.54
N SER A 42 9.23 22.75 5.66
CA SER A 42 9.58 23.20 7.01
C SER A 42 11.08 23.04 7.33
N LEU A 43 11.71 21.98 6.82
CA LEU A 43 13.13 21.72 7.02
C LEU A 43 14.00 22.59 6.12
N ALA A 44 13.50 23.16 5.03
CA ALA A 44 14.28 23.96 4.09
C ALA A 44 15.08 25.10 4.76
N TYR A 45 14.49 25.79 5.74
CA TYR A 45 15.19 26.82 6.52
C TYR A 45 16.30 26.24 7.41
N LEU A 46 16.03 25.09 8.06
CA LEU A 46 17.02 24.36 8.85
C LEU A 46 18.17 23.84 8.00
N ARG A 47 17.90 23.37 6.77
CA ARG A 47 18.95 22.96 5.82
C ARG A 47 19.91 24.12 5.52
N ASN A 48 19.38 25.30 5.24
CA ASN A 48 20.20 26.47 4.95
C ASN A 48 21.07 26.90 6.13
N THR A 49 20.61 26.72 7.36
CA THR A 49 21.35 27.12 8.56
C THR A 49 22.27 26.03 9.09
N TRP A 50 21.89 24.75 9.00
CA TRP A 50 22.66 23.63 9.56
C TRP A 50 23.57 22.96 8.53
N TYR A 51 23.15 22.76 7.28
CA TYR A 51 23.97 22.08 6.28
C TYR A 51 25.09 22.98 5.77
N GLN A 52 24.85 24.29 5.67
CA GLN A 52 25.91 25.25 5.32
C GLN A 52 26.91 25.50 6.46
N SER A 53 26.59 25.09 7.69
CA SER A 53 27.52 25.22 8.82
C SER A 53 28.72 24.27 8.75
N GLY A 54 28.66 23.23 7.90
CA GLY A 54 29.70 22.20 7.80
C GLY A 54 29.83 21.32 9.05
N SER A 55 28.90 21.40 10.00
CA SER A 55 28.95 20.64 11.24
C SER A 55 28.56 19.17 11.05
N ALA A 56 29.12 18.29 11.88
CA ALA A 56 28.76 16.87 11.91
C ALA A 56 27.25 16.65 12.17
N ALA A 57 26.62 17.52 12.97
CA ALA A 57 25.19 17.51 13.23
C ALA A 57 24.37 17.80 11.96
N GLY A 58 24.84 18.73 11.11
CA GLY A 58 24.22 19.00 9.80
C GLY A 58 24.26 17.77 8.89
N ALA A 59 25.42 17.12 8.77
CA ALA A 59 25.56 15.90 7.96
C ALA A 59 24.66 14.75 8.47
N GLN A 60 24.57 14.55 9.78
CA GLN A 60 23.70 13.53 10.37
C GLN A 60 22.22 13.83 10.14
N ALA A 61 21.79 15.09 10.28
CA ALA A 61 20.43 15.49 10.00
C ALA A 61 20.07 15.32 8.51
N GLN A 62 21.01 15.57 7.59
CA GLN A 62 20.82 15.31 6.17
C GLN A 62 20.64 13.82 5.88
N GLN A 63 21.45 12.96 6.50
CA GLN A 63 21.31 11.52 6.35
C GLN A 63 19.98 11.02 6.90
N ALA A 64 19.61 11.41 8.12
CA ALA A 64 18.34 11.00 8.74
C ALA A 64 17.12 11.43 7.91
N GLU A 65 17.19 12.60 7.27
CA GLU A 65 16.14 13.04 6.37
C GLU A 65 16.04 12.18 5.10
N ASN A 66 17.19 11.86 4.48
CA ASN A 66 17.22 10.98 3.32
C ASN A 66 16.65 9.60 3.66
N ASP A 67 17.02 9.05 4.82
CA ASP A 67 16.54 7.76 5.31
C ASP A 67 15.01 7.78 5.52
N LEU A 68 14.48 8.87 6.10
CA LEU A 68 13.04 9.05 6.28
C LEU A 68 12.29 9.08 4.94
N ARG A 69 12.83 9.80 3.95
CA ARG A 69 12.23 9.86 2.60
C ARG A 69 12.24 8.51 1.91
N ALA A 70 13.35 7.79 2.00
CA ALA A 70 13.48 6.46 1.44
C ALA A 70 12.44 5.51 2.05
N ALA A 71 12.36 5.45 3.39
CA ALA A 71 11.41 4.60 4.10
C ALA A 71 9.95 4.91 3.74
N ILE A 72 9.60 6.19 3.60
CA ILE A 72 8.24 6.59 3.21
C ILE A 72 7.96 6.24 1.75
N GLY A 73 8.91 6.46 0.85
CA GLY A 73 8.80 6.02 -0.55
C GLY A 73 8.56 4.52 -0.67
N GLU A 74 9.29 3.72 0.11
CA GLU A 74 9.11 2.26 0.19
C GLU A 74 7.72 1.89 0.73
N MET A 75 7.26 2.51 1.81
CA MET A 75 5.91 2.27 2.35
C MET A 75 4.82 2.57 1.32
N VAL A 76 4.92 3.69 0.62
CA VAL A 76 3.97 4.07 -0.43
C VAL A 76 4.01 3.07 -1.59
N ALA A 77 5.19 2.64 -2.02
CA ALA A 77 5.34 1.63 -3.06
C ALA A 77 4.69 0.29 -2.67
N VAL A 78 4.90 -0.18 -1.44
CA VAL A 78 4.26 -1.39 -0.90
C VAL A 78 2.74 -1.26 -0.89
N ILE A 79 2.21 -0.11 -0.45
CA ILE A 79 0.77 0.16 -0.44
C ILE A 79 0.18 0.15 -1.85
N ARG A 80 0.85 0.78 -2.81
CA ARG A 80 0.43 0.80 -4.23
C ARG A 80 0.42 -0.61 -4.81
N ASN A 81 1.46 -1.39 -4.57
CA ASN A 81 1.56 -2.78 -5.04
C ASN A 81 0.47 -3.67 -4.42
N PHE A 82 0.22 -3.53 -3.11
CA PHE A 82 -0.86 -4.24 -2.43
C PHE A 82 -2.22 -3.90 -3.07
N SER A 83 -2.50 -2.61 -3.26
CA SER A 83 -3.75 -2.13 -3.85
C SER A 83 -3.96 -2.66 -5.27
N ALA A 84 -2.90 -2.64 -6.10
CA ALA A 84 -2.94 -3.16 -7.47
C ALA A 84 -3.22 -4.68 -7.50
N ASN A 85 -2.55 -5.45 -6.64
CA ASN A 85 -2.73 -6.89 -6.56
C ASN A 85 -4.13 -7.27 -6.07
N THR A 86 -4.66 -6.54 -5.07
CA THR A 86 -6.04 -6.70 -4.61
C THR A 86 -7.05 -6.41 -5.71
N GLY A 87 -6.88 -5.30 -6.45
CA GLY A 87 -7.78 -4.94 -7.54
C GLY A 87 -7.79 -5.97 -8.67
N LYS A 88 -6.61 -6.53 -8.99
CA LYS A 88 -6.49 -7.64 -9.94
C LYS A 88 -7.22 -8.89 -9.45
N ALA A 89 -6.99 -9.29 -8.19
CA ALA A 89 -7.65 -10.47 -7.62
C ALA A 89 -9.19 -10.34 -7.64
N MET A 90 -9.72 -9.14 -7.37
CA MET A 90 -11.16 -8.87 -7.46
C MET A 90 -11.68 -8.97 -8.90
N THR A 91 -10.95 -8.44 -9.87
CA THR A 91 -11.33 -8.52 -11.30
C THR A 91 -11.33 -9.96 -11.79
N ASP A 92 -10.31 -10.74 -11.41
CA ASP A 92 -10.19 -12.16 -11.74
C ASP A 92 -11.37 -12.95 -11.13
N GLN A 93 -11.74 -12.66 -9.88
CA GLN A 93 -12.90 -13.28 -9.22
C GLN A 93 -14.21 -12.95 -9.93
N MET A 94 -14.46 -11.69 -10.30
CA MET A 94 -15.67 -11.30 -11.03
C MET A 94 -15.75 -11.98 -12.41
N ALA A 95 -14.61 -12.16 -13.08
CA ALA A 95 -14.55 -12.89 -14.34
C ALA A 95 -14.87 -14.38 -14.14
N MET A 96 -14.36 -15.00 -13.08
CA MET A 96 -14.69 -16.38 -12.70
C MET A 96 -16.17 -16.54 -12.34
N GLU A 97 -16.74 -15.62 -11.57
CA GLU A 97 -18.17 -15.63 -11.21
C GLU A 97 -19.07 -15.51 -12.45
N ARG A 98 -18.74 -14.61 -13.39
CA ARG A 98 -19.45 -14.51 -14.68
C ARG A 98 -19.33 -15.79 -15.50
N THR A 99 -18.15 -16.40 -15.52
CA THR A 99 -17.91 -17.64 -16.27
C THR A 99 -18.69 -18.79 -15.64
N ASN A 100 -18.67 -18.93 -14.32
CA ASN A 100 -19.43 -19.95 -13.59
C ASN A 100 -20.94 -19.75 -13.73
N ALA A 101 -21.44 -18.51 -13.68
CA ALA A 101 -22.85 -18.20 -13.91
C ALA A 101 -23.31 -18.59 -15.33
N ASN A 102 -22.42 -18.45 -16.33
CA ASN A 102 -22.70 -18.88 -17.71
C ASN A 102 -22.62 -20.40 -17.90
N LEU A 103 -21.79 -21.09 -17.12
CA LEU A 103 -21.63 -22.55 -17.20
C LEU A 103 -22.66 -23.33 -16.37
N PHE A 104 -23.17 -22.73 -15.29
CA PHE A 104 -24.21 -23.30 -14.44
C PHE A 104 -25.40 -22.35 -14.28
N PRO A 105 -26.12 -22.02 -15.37
CA PRO A 105 -27.32 -21.19 -15.30
C PRO A 105 -28.51 -22.02 -14.78
N GLY A 106 -28.54 -22.28 -13.46
CA GLY A 106 -29.71 -22.84 -12.76
C GLY A 106 -30.05 -24.31 -13.10
N GLY A 107 -29.89 -25.17 -12.09
CA GLY A 107 -30.72 -26.37 -11.93
C GLY A 107 -31.85 -26.06 -10.95
#